data_AF-A0A1I6WWL6-F1
#
_entry.id   AF-A0A1I6WWL6-F1
#
_cell.length_a   1.000
_cell.length_b   1.000
_cell.length_c   1.000
_cell.angle_alpha   90.00
_cell.angle_beta   90.00
_cell.angle_gamma   90.00
#
_symmetry.space_group_name_H-M   'P 1'
#
loop_
_entity.id
_entity.type
_entity.pdbx_description
1 polymer ?
#
loop_
_entity_poly.entity_id
_entity_poly.type
_entity_poly.pdbx_seq_one_letter_code
_entity_poly.pdbx_strand_id
1 'polypeptide(L)'
;MRGAGAVFKIRMGLSEAVRALRSGALRRHKIGHIQAVFDAAPSGCVVLAGDSHAAHMPRPVVSRPVLNAGLAGATARSYRRALDLLRAPLPAFLAVLFVGTNDIRSPSALGRSATADFSDHADRIVDRFQAFALDTLVSALPPTPASRVAERDPAAVEVYSDLLRAVCARRGVSFFDPFAALRGARFGLAEDEAFVEGTHLRDYAAVAARVAGLIRDRYGLDHYLESPLPGFDEAYYRSWYADTCQYPHGPARHYLDLGWREGRDPSGHFSTDGYLDANPDVRVAGVNPLVHFLEVGFAQGRTGWQKARTHPTRYRGVDPDT
;
A
#
# COMPACT_ATOMS: atom_id res chain seq x y z
N MET A 1 -55.17 -39.52 -9.74
CA MET A 1 -54.91 -38.07 -9.75
C MET A 1 -53.93 -37.76 -8.63
N ARG A 2 -52.62 -37.79 -8.90
CA ARG A 2 -51.70 -36.64 -8.94
C ARG A 2 -51.81 -35.69 -7.74
N GLY A 3 -50.85 -35.83 -6.83
CA GLY A 3 -50.49 -34.86 -5.80
C GLY A 3 -49.06 -35.16 -5.32
N ALA A 4 -48.06 -34.78 -6.11
CA ALA A 4 -46.65 -34.94 -5.79
C ALA A 4 -45.85 -33.68 -6.18
N GLY A 5 -44.97 -33.25 -5.27
CA GLY A 5 -43.83 -32.34 -5.52
C GLY A 5 -44.10 -30.88 -5.19
N ALA A 6 -43.28 -30.15 -4.43
CA ALA A 6 -42.01 -30.50 -3.80
C ALA A 6 -41.72 -29.45 -2.72
N VAL A 7 -41.58 -29.90 -1.46
CA VAL A 7 -40.91 -29.14 -0.42
C VAL A 7 -39.40 -29.36 -0.62
N PHE A 8 -38.72 -28.37 -1.19
CA PHE A 8 -37.27 -28.42 -1.41
C PHE A 8 -36.56 -28.29 -0.04
N LYS A 9 -36.23 -29.44 0.56
CA LYS A 9 -35.44 -29.53 1.80
C LYS A 9 -33.99 -29.11 1.54
N ILE A 10 -33.58 -27.98 2.11
CA ILE A 10 -32.16 -27.65 2.32
C ILE A 10 -31.67 -28.54 3.47
N ARG A 11 -30.90 -29.59 3.15
CA ARG A 11 -30.21 -30.41 4.16
C ARG A 11 -28.71 -30.13 4.05
N MET A 12 -28.27 -29.01 4.61
CA MET A 12 -26.86 -28.75 4.83
C MET A 12 -26.36 -29.72 5.91
N GLY A 13 -25.33 -30.51 5.59
CA GLY A 13 -24.79 -31.52 6.51
C GLY A 13 -24.19 -30.85 7.75
N LEU A 14 -24.32 -31.49 8.93
CA LEU A 14 -23.80 -30.97 10.21
C LEU A 14 -22.29 -30.63 10.12
N SER A 15 -21.51 -31.38 9.34
CA SER A 15 -20.09 -31.12 9.08
C SER A 15 -19.85 -29.86 8.23
N GLU A 16 -20.68 -29.61 7.22
CA GLU A 16 -20.63 -28.39 6.41
C GLU A 16 -21.09 -27.17 7.19
N ALA A 17 -22.11 -27.31 8.02
CA ALA A 17 -22.57 -26.26 8.92
C ALA A 17 -21.48 -25.89 9.94
N VAL A 18 -20.82 -26.88 10.54
CA VAL A 18 -19.70 -26.66 11.47
C VAL A 18 -18.47 -26.07 10.75
N ARG A 19 -18.16 -26.50 9.52
CA ARG A 19 -17.08 -25.91 8.72
C ARG A 19 -17.39 -24.46 8.33
N ALA A 20 -18.63 -24.17 7.94
CA ALA A 20 -19.09 -22.83 7.63
C ALA A 20 -19.05 -21.92 8.87
N LEU A 21 -19.54 -22.39 10.03
CA LEU A 21 -19.48 -21.67 11.30
C LEU A 21 -18.04 -21.42 11.76
N ARG A 22 -17.15 -22.42 11.69
CA ARG A 22 -15.72 -22.27 11.99
C ARG A 22 -15.04 -21.30 11.02
N SER A 23 -15.36 -21.36 9.72
CA SER A 23 -14.83 -20.42 8.73
C SER A 23 -15.30 -18.98 8.97
N GLY A 24 -16.56 -18.79 9.40
CA GLY A 24 -17.12 -17.50 9.76
C GLY A 24 -16.52 -16.93 11.04
N ALA A 25 -16.33 -17.76 12.06
CA ALA A 25 -15.67 -17.38 13.31
C ALA A 25 -14.18 -17.03 13.08
N LEU A 26 -13.45 -17.85 12.31
CA LEU A 26 -12.06 -17.59 11.95
C LEU A 26 -11.91 -16.32 11.12
N ARG A 27 -12.85 -16.04 10.20
CA ARG A 27 -12.88 -14.76 9.45
C ARG A 27 -13.12 -13.57 10.36
N ARG A 28 -14.12 -13.62 11.24
CA ARG A 28 -14.38 -12.52 12.20
C ARG A 28 -13.18 -12.27 13.11
N HIS A 29 -12.53 -13.33 13.57
CA HIS A 29 -11.32 -13.21 14.38
C HIS A 29 -10.16 -12.56 13.61
N LYS A 30 -9.92 -12.99 12.35
CA LYS A 30 -8.90 -12.39 11.48
C LYS A 30 -9.18 -10.91 11.18
N ILE A 31 -10.43 -10.53 10.95
CA ILE A 31 -10.81 -9.12 10.74
C ILE A 31 -10.64 -8.30 12.02
N GLY A 32 -11.04 -8.83 13.17
CA GLY A 32 -10.82 -8.17 14.46
C GLY A 32 -9.33 -7.97 14.77
N HIS A 33 -8.50 -8.96 14.43
CA HIS A 33 -7.04 -8.83 14.54
C HIS A 33 -6.49 -7.74 13.62
N ILE A 34 -6.92 -7.71 12.34
CA ILE A 34 -6.50 -6.65 11.42
C ILE A 34 -6.95 -5.27 11.92
N GLN A 35 -8.19 -5.12 12.41
CA GLN A 35 -8.65 -3.86 12.97
C GLN A 35 -7.80 -3.44 14.18
N ALA A 36 -7.51 -4.35 15.12
CA ALA A 36 -6.66 -4.04 16.27
C ALA A 36 -5.24 -3.64 15.84
N VAL A 37 -4.71 -4.27 14.79
CA VAL A 37 -3.42 -3.96 14.19
C VAL A 37 -3.44 -2.57 13.55
N PHE A 38 -4.49 -2.20 12.82
CA PHE A 38 -4.68 -0.85 12.28
C PHE A 38 -4.89 0.20 13.39
N ASP A 39 -5.67 -0.10 14.43
CA ASP A 39 -5.94 0.82 15.55
C ASP A 39 -4.65 1.15 16.34
N ALA A 40 -3.69 0.22 16.36
CA ALA A 40 -2.38 0.40 17.00
C ALA A 40 -1.29 0.92 16.04
N ALA A 41 -1.59 1.08 14.75
CA ALA A 41 -0.58 1.46 13.76
C ALA A 41 -0.22 2.95 13.88
N PRO A 42 1.06 3.32 13.79
CA PRO A 42 1.42 4.73 13.66
C PRO A 42 0.94 5.28 12.31
N SER A 43 0.50 6.53 12.32
CA SER A 43 0.14 7.25 11.10
C SER A 43 1.35 7.35 10.15
N GLY A 44 1.11 7.33 8.84
CA GLY A 44 2.17 7.37 7.83
C GLY A 44 2.96 6.05 7.69
N CYS A 45 2.43 4.93 8.20
CA CYS A 45 3.02 3.61 8.03
C CYS A 45 2.93 3.08 6.58
N VAL A 46 3.69 2.03 6.30
CA VAL A 46 3.51 1.19 5.10
C VAL A 46 2.64 0.00 5.46
N VAL A 47 1.60 -0.29 4.67
CA VAL A 47 0.70 -1.42 4.86
C VAL A 47 0.99 -2.49 3.81
N LEU A 48 1.52 -3.64 4.23
CA LEU A 48 1.56 -4.85 3.41
C LEU A 48 0.21 -5.53 3.47
N ALA A 49 -0.42 -5.74 2.32
CA ALA A 49 -1.80 -6.15 2.23
C ALA A 49 -1.99 -7.28 1.22
N GLY A 50 -3.03 -8.08 1.43
CA GLY A 50 -3.50 -9.08 0.49
C GLY A 50 -3.47 -10.50 1.03
N ASP A 51 -2.98 -11.47 0.26
CA ASP A 51 -3.11 -12.90 0.56
C ASP A 51 -1.98 -13.46 1.45
N SER A 52 -1.68 -14.76 1.31
CA SER A 52 -0.62 -15.42 2.09
C SER A 52 0.78 -14.93 1.75
N HIS A 53 1.01 -14.41 0.53
CA HIS A 53 2.33 -13.85 0.19
C HIS A 53 2.61 -12.58 0.99
N ALA A 54 1.60 -11.73 1.22
CA ALA A 54 1.72 -10.62 2.17
C ALA A 54 1.85 -11.14 3.60
N ALA A 55 0.99 -12.07 4.02
CA ALA A 55 0.93 -12.54 5.41
C ALA A 55 2.24 -13.21 5.90
N HIS A 56 2.95 -13.92 5.01
CA HIS A 56 4.20 -14.60 5.33
C HIS A 56 5.45 -13.76 5.05
N MET A 57 5.30 -12.60 4.39
CA MET A 57 6.43 -11.73 4.10
C MET A 57 6.96 -11.11 5.40
N PRO A 58 8.27 -11.22 5.68
CA PRO A 58 8.88 -10.43 6.74
C PRO A 58 8.74 -8.96 6.38
N ARG A 59 8.60 -8.10 7.39
CA ARG A 59 8.42 -6.66 7.17
C ARG A 59 9.65 -6.10 6.41
N PRO A 60 9.46 -5.49 5.22
CA PRO A 60 10.53 -4.79 4.50
C PRO A 60 11.23 -3.78 5.40
N VAL A 61 12.56 -3.72 5.32
CA VAL A 61 13.36 -2.76 6.09
C VAL A 61 13.36 -1.42 5.37
N VAL A 62 12.50 -0.51 5.86
CA VAL A 62 12.31 0.85 5.35
C VAL A 62 12.20 1.82 6.53
N SER A 63 12.37 3.12 6.28
CA SER A 63 12.37 4.16 7.31
C SER A 63 11.02 4.39 8.00
N ARG A 64 9.94 3.82 7.45
CA ARG A 64 8.58 3.93 7.98
C ARG A 64 8.17 2.61 8.64
N PRO A 65 7.41 2.64 9.75
CA PRO A 65 6.86 1.42 10.34
C PRO A 65 6.04 0.63 9.32
N VAL A 66 6.18 -0.70 9.33
CA VAL A 66 5.46 -1.58 8.42
C VAL A 66 4.39 -2.36 9.16
N LEU A 67 3.14 -2.18 8.74
CA LEU A 67 1.98 -2.95 9.14
C LEU A 67 1.79 -4.14 8.20
N ASN A 68 1.60 -5.35 8.73
CA ASN A 68 1.23 -6.49 7.91
C ASN A 68 -0.25 -6.84 8.13
N ALA A 69 -1.07 -6.56 7.11
CA ALA A 69 -2.49 -6.83 7.03
C ALA A 69 -2.80 -7.97 6.03
N GLY A 70 -1.86 -8.88 5.81
CA GLY A 70 -2.03 -10.06 4.97
C GLY A 70 -3.00 -11.08 5.56
N LEU A 71 -3.82 -11.69 4.70
CA LEU A 71 -4.79 -12.71 5.03
C LEU A 71 -4.49 -14.00 4.28
N ALA A 72 -3.83 -14.94 4.95
CA ALA A 72 -3.54 -16.24 4.37
C ALA A 72 -4.81 -16.94 3.86
N GLY A 73 -4.75 -17.38 2.59
CA GLY A 73 -5.84 -18.03 1.86
C GLY A 73 -6.89 -17.09 1.27
N ALA A 74 -6.68 -15.77 1.31
CA ALA A 74 -7.63 -14.83 0.73
C ALA A 74 -7.58 -14.83 -0.80
N THR A 75 -8.77 -14.82 -1.42
CA THR A 75 -8.99 -14.35 -2.79
C THR A 75 -9.25 -12.84 -2.79
N ALA A 76 -9.17 -12.18 -3.95
CA ALA A 76 -9.51 -10.76 -4.09
C ALA A 76 -10.91 -10.44 -3.51
N ARG A 77 -11.91 -11.28 -3.82
CA ARG A 77 -13.27 -11.15 -3.25
C ARG A 77 -13.28 -11.15 -1.73
N SER A 78 -12.58 -12.11 -1.12
CA SER A 78 -12.62 -12.29 0.33
C SER A 78 -11.78 -11.24 1.05
N TYR A 79 -10.69 -10.78 0.45
CA TYR A 79 -9.85 -9.70 0.97
C TYR A 79 -10.61 -8.37 0.95
N ARG A 80 -11.23 -8.03 -0.18
CA ARG A 80 -12.10 -6.85 -0.31
C ARG A 80 -13.16 -6.79 0.79
N ARG A 81 -13.89 -7.90 0.99
CA ARG A 81 -14.90 -7.99 2.07
C ARG A 81 -14.31 -7.78 3.46
N ALA A 82 -13.06 -8.18 3.70
CA ALA A 82 -12.38 -7.91 4.96
C ALA A 82 -12.05 -6.42 5.12
N LEU A 83 -11.56 -5.77 4.05
CA LEU A 83 -11.27 -4.33 4.04
C LEU A 83 -12.53 -3.46 4.20
N ASP A 84 -13.66 -3.85 3.61
CA ASP A 84 -14.94 -3.15 3.76
C ASP A 84 -15.41 -3.09 5.22
N LEU A 85 -14.98 -4.06 6.03
CA LEU A 85 -15.32 -4.15 7.46
C LEU A 85 -14.38 -3.37 8.36
N LEU A 86 -13.27 -2.85 7.82
CA LEU A 86 -12.35 -2.02 8.58
C LEU A 86 -12.94 -0.61 8.74
N ARG A 87 -13.02 -0.16 9.99
CA ARG A 87 -13.29 1.25 10.31
C ARG A 87 -12.16 2.11 9.76
N ALA A 88 -12.49 3.36 9.39
CA ALA A 88 -11.57 4.32 8.77
C ALA A 88 -10.16 4.20 9.37
N PRO A 89 -9.24 3.52 8.68
CA PRO A 89 -7.93 3.24 9.25
C PRO A 89 -7.13 4.54 9.32
N LEU A 90 -6.21 4.63 10.27
CA LEU A 90 -5.25 5.74 10.33
C LEU A 90 -4.55 5.85 8.97
N PRO A 91 -4.38 7.07 8.43
CA PRO A 91 -3.87 7.22 7.08
C PRO A 91 -2.45 6.65 6.95
N ALA A 92 -2.32 5.70 6.04
CA ALA A 92 -1.07 5.10 5.67
C ALA A 92 -0.32 6.01 4.69
N PHE A 93 1.01 5.93 4.70
CA PHE A 93 1.80 6.54 3.64
C PHE A 93 1.68 5.73 2.35
N LEU A 94 1.78 4.40 2.46
CA LEU A 94 1.78 3.50 1.30
C LEU A 94 1.04 2.20 1.61
N ALA A 95 0.18 1.76 0.69
CA ALA A 95 -0.33 0.39 0.68
C ALA A 95 0.37 -0.45 -0.40
N VAL A 96 0.82 -1.67 -0.07
CA VAL A 96 1.44 -2.62 -1.00
C VAL A 96 0.57 -3.87 -1.09
N LEU A 97 -0.03 -4.12 -2.25
CA LEU A 97 -1.00 -5.20 -2.47
C LEU A 97 -0.37 -6.43 -3.12
N PHE A 98 -0.57 -7.60 -2.50
CA PHE A 98 -0.29 -8.92 -3.04
C PHE A 98 -1.57 -9.75 -3.11
N VAL A 99 -2.17 -9.92 -4.28
CA VAL A 99 -3.44 -10.64 -4.41
C VAL A 99 -3.52 -11.42 -5.71
N GLY A 100 -4.32 -12.49 -5.71
CA GLY A 100 -4.66 -13.25 -6.91
C GLY A 100 -4.17 -14.69 -6.92
N THR A 101 -3.22 -15.06 -6.04
CA THR A 101 -2.68 -16.44 -6.03
C THR A 101 -3.76 -17.49 -5.76
N ASN A 102 -4.76 -17.16 -4.92
CA ASN A 102 -5.89 -18.07 -4.66
C ASN A 102 -6.99 -18.00 -5.73
N ASP A 103 -7.07 -16.90 -6.48
CA ASP A 103 -8.08 -16.70 -7.55
C ASP A 103 -7.75 -17.56 -8.78
N ILE A 104 -6.47 -17.86 -9.03
CA ILE A 104 -6.02 -18.67 -10.18
C ILE A 104 -6.01 -20.19 -9.94
N ARG A 105 -6.46 -20.67 -8.77
CA ARG A 105 -6.50 -22.11 -8.43
C ARG A 105 -7.70 -22.85 -9.03
N SER A 106 -8.66 -22.12 -9.59
CA SER A 106 -9.83 -22.72 -10.23
C SER A 106 -9.49 -23.21 -11.63
N PRO A 107 -9.97 -24.39 -12.07
CA PRO A 107 -9.89 -24.82 -13.46
C PRO A 107 -10.53 -23.83 -14.45
N SER A 108 -11.47 -23.00 -13.97
CA SER A 108 -12.15 -21.97 -14.75
C SER A 108 -11.53 -20.58 -14.62
N ALA A 109 -10.33 -20.43 -14.04
CA ALA A 109 -9.70 -19.13 -13.77
C ALA A 109 -9.54 -18.27 -15.03
N LEU A 110 -9.27 -18.88 -16.19
CA LEU A 110 -9.16 -18.16 -17.47
C LEU A 110 -10.52 -17.83 -18.12
N GLY A 111 -11.63 -18.22 -17.50
CA GLY A 111 -12.96 -17.88 -17.98
C GLY A 111 -13.25 -16.37 -17.89
N ARG A 112 -14.05 -15.85 -18.83
CA ARG A 112 -14.43 -14.42 -18.87
C ARG A 112 -15.06 -13.91 -17.57
N SER A 113 -15.92 -14.73 -16.95
CA SER A 113 -16.56 -14.35 -15.68
C SER A 113 -15.55 -14.28 -14.53
N ALA A 114 -14.59 -15.20 -14.47
CA ALA A 114 -13.62 -15.24 -13.37
C ALA A 114 -12.63 -14.08 -13.44
N THR A 115 -12.15 -13.76 -14.65
CA THR A 115 -11.26 -12.63 -14.90
C THR A 115 -11.96 -11.28 -14.67
N ALA A 116 -13.22 -11.13 -15.11
CA ALA A 116 -14.02 -9.94 -14.83
C ALA A 116 -14.29 -9.75 -13.33
N ASP A 117 -14.71 -10.81 -12.63
CA ASP A 117 -14.94 -10.78 -11.18
C ASP A 117 -13.66 -10.40 -10.41
N PHE A 118 -12.52 -10.96 -10.80
CA PHE A 118 -11.23 -10.62 -10.19
C PHE A 118 -10.88 -9.14 -10.42
N SER A 119 -11.04 -8.63 -11.64
CA SER A 119 -10.72 -7.24 -11.96
C SER A 119 -11.62 -6.26 -11.18
N ASP A 120 -12.93 -6.51 -11.07
CA ASP A 120 -13.85 -5.68 -10.24
C ASP A 120 -13.42 -5.68 -8.78
N HIS A 121 -13.06 -6.84 -8.23
CA HIS A 121 -12.65 -6.91 -6.83
C HIS A 121 -11.29 -6.26 -6.57
N ALA A 122 -10.33 -6.42 -7.48
CA ALA A 122 -9.03 -5.74 -7.39
C ALA A 122 -9.20 -4.21 -7.49
N ASP A 123 -10.04 -3.74 -8.41
CA ASP A 123 -10.35 -2.31 -8.57
C ASP A 123 -10.93 -1.70 -7.28
N ARG A 124 -11.88 -2.39 -6.65
CA ARG A 124 -12.46 -1.96 -5.37
C ARG A 124 -11.49 -2.02 -4.19
N ILE A 125 -10.54 -2.95 -4.19
CA ILE A 125 -9.47 -2.98 -3.17
C ILE A 125 -8.59 -1.74 -3.32
N VAL A 126 -8.16 -1.42 -4.54
CA VAL A 126 -7.33 -0.24 -4.83
C VAL A 126 -8.09 1.05 -4.47
N ASP A 127 -9.35 1.16 -4.86
CA ASP A 127 -10.24 2.27 -4.47
C ASP A 127 -10.30 2.44 -2.94
N ARG A 128 -10.44 1.32 -2.23
CA ARG A 128 -10.45 1.33 -0.77
C ARG A 128 -9.11 1.78 -0.18
N PHE A 129 -7.98 1.42 -0.77
CA PHE A 129 -6.66 1.89 -0.34
C PHE A 129 -6.48 3.38 -0.61
N GLN A 130 -6.90 3.88 -1.77
CA GLN A 130 -6.82 5.32 -2.07
C GLN A 130 -7.64 6.19 -1.10
N ALA A 131 -8.61 5.60 -0.39
CA ALA A 131 -9.35 6.30 0.66
C ALA A 131 -8.56 6.49 1.97
N PHE A 132 -7.44 5.80 2.18
CA PHE A 132 -6.66 5.91 3.42
C PHE A 132 -5.14 5.87 3.25
N ALA A 133 -4.61 5.57 2.08
CA ALA A 133 -3.17 5.55 1.80
C ALA A 133 -2.82 6.66 0.81
N LEU A 134 -1.71 7.36 1.06
CA LEU A 134 -1.25 8.44 0.17
C LEU A 134 -0.76 7.93 -1.18
N ASP A 135 -0.22 6.71 -1.25
CA ASP A 135 0.07 5.99 -2.51
C ASP A 135 -0.27 4.50 -2.39
N THR A 136 -0.35 3.80 -3.52
CA THR A 136 -0.58 2.36 -3.61
C THR A 136 0.36 1.71 -4.63
N LEU A 137 1.01 0.62 -4.22
CA LEU A 137 1.75 -0.28 -5.09
C LEU A 137 1.02 -1.62 -5.21
N VAL A 138 0.89 -2.14 -6.42
CA VAL A 138 0.29 -3.45 -6.68
C VAL A 138 1.31 -4.39 -7.29
N SER A 139 1.51 -5.54 -6.67
CA SER A 139 2.44 -6.57 -7.13
C SER A 139 1.82 -7.41 -8.25
N ALA A 140 2.65 -7.84 -9.19
CA ALA A 140 2.39 -8.99 -10.04
C ALA A 140 2.11 -10.25 -9.20
N LEU A 141 1.44 -11.25 -9.78
CA LEU A 141 1.32 -12.56 -9.15
C LEU A 141 2.68 -13.29 -9.18
N PRO A 142 2.99 -14.09 -8.15
CA PRO A 142 4.17 -14.95 -8.18
C PRO A 142 4.02 -16.05 -9.23
N PRO A 143 5.14 -16.48 -9.84
CA PRO A 143 5.13 -17.60 -10.78
C PRO A 143 4.73 -18.92 -10.11
N THR A 144 4.29 -19.88 -10.92
CA THR A 144 3.93 -21.23 -10.47
C THR A 144 5.11 -22.19 -10.67
N PRO A 145 5.44 -23.03 -9.66
CA PRO A 145 6.45 -24.07 -9.81
C PRO A 145 6.07 -25.09 -10.88
N ALA A 146 7.06 -25.62 -11.62
CA ALA A 146 6.86 -26.62 -12.68
C ALA A 146 6.00 -27.83 -12.21
N SER A 147 6.22 -28.29 -10.97
CA SER A 147 5.45 -29.37 -10.34
C SER A 147 3.96 -29.09 -10.11
N ARG A 148 3.52 -27.82 -10.18
CA ARG A 148 2.15 -27.38 -9.84
C ARG A 148 1.35 -26.81 -11.01
N VAL A 149 1.85 -26.93 -12.24
CA VAL A 149 1.19 -26.41 -13.46
C VAL A 149 -0.23 -26.97 -13.65
N ALA A 150 -0.47 -28.23 -13.26
CA ALA A 150 -1.80 -28.83 -13.33
C ALA A 150 -2.82 -28.22 -12.35
N GLU A 151 -2.35 -27.63 -11.25
CA GLU A 151 -3.20 -27.01 -10.22
C GLU A 151 -3.35 -25.50 -10.43
N ARG A 152 -2.34 -24.85 -11.02
CA ARG A 152 -2.33 -23.42 -11.35
C ARG A 152 -1.68 -23.23 -12.70
N ASP A 153 -2.50 -22.85 -13.67
CA ASP A 153 -2.02 -22.57 -15.03
C ASP A 153 -1.08 -21.34 -15.02
N PRO A 154 0.17 -21.47 -15.50
CA PRO A 154 1.08 -20.35 -15.68
C PRO A 154 0.49 -19.20 -16.53
N ALA A 155 -0.37 -19.50 -17.49
CA ALA A 155 -1.04 -18.48 -18.29
C ALA A 155 -1.98 -17.62 -17.43
N ALA A 156 -2.58 -18.19 -16.37
CA ALA A 156 -3.40 -17.42 -15.44
C ALA A 156 -2.56 -16.43 -14.62
N VAL A 157 -1.31 -16.75 -14.28
CA VAL A 157 -0.39 -15.81 -13.61
C VAL A 157 -0.17 -14.56 -14.47
N GLU A 158 0.06 -14.75 -15.76
CA GLU A 158 0.26 -13.66 -16.73
C GLU A 158 -1.01 -12.83 -16.90
N VAL A 159 -2.13 -13.48 -17.23
CA VAL A 159 -3.43 -12.81 -17.40
C VAL A 159 -3.83 -12.00 -16.17
N TYR A 160 -3.71 -12.57 -14.96
CA TYR A 160 -4.12 -11.86 -13.75
C TYR A 160 -3.15 -10.74 -13.37
N SER A 161 -1.85 -10.87 -13.67
CA SER A 161 -0.88 -9.78 -13.51
C SER A 161 -1.18 -8.62 -14.48
N ASP A 162 -1.60 -8.93 -15.71
CA ASP A 162 -2.03 -7.93 -16.69
C ASP A 162 -3.34 -7.24 -16.27
N LEU A 163 -4.29 -7.98 -15.71
CA LEU A 163 -5.51 -7.41 -15.14
C LEU A 163 -5.21 -6.44 -13.99
N LEU A 164 -4.27 -6.79 -13.11
CA LEU A 164 -3.81 -5.89 -12.04
C LEU A 164 -3.11 -4.65 -12.61
N ARG A 165 -2.26 -4.81 -13.63
CA ARG A 165 -1.63 -3.67 -14.33
C ARG A 165 -2.67 -2.74 -14.95
N ALA A 166 -3.71 -3.29 -15.55
CA ALA A 166 -4.81 -2.51 -16.11
C ALA A 166 -5.62 -1.77 -15.04
N VAL A 167 -5.87 -2.40 -13.88
CA VAL A 167 -6.48 -1.73 -12.71
C VAL A 167 -5.60 -0.56 -12.27
N CYS A 168 -4.28 -0.77 -12.18
CA CYS A 168 -3.33 0.26 -11.77
C CYS A 168 -3.36 1.47 -12.70
N ALA A 169 -3.33 1.23 -14.02
CA ALA A 169 -3.42 2.28 -15.03
C ALA A 169 -4.72 3.10 -14.92
N ARG A 170 -5.86 2.45 -14.69
CA ARG A 170 -7.15 3.16 -14.51
C ARG A 170 -7.20 3.99 -13.23
N ARG A 171 -6.61 3.49 -12.14
CA ARG A 171 -6.64 4.12 -10.82
C ARG A 171 -5.50 5.13 -10.60
N GLY A 172 -4.56 5.23 -11.53
CA GLY A 172 -3.39 6.10 -11.40
C GLY A 172 -2.42 5.64 -10.30
N VAL A 173 -2.37 4.34 -10.01
CA VAL A 173 -1.47 3.74 -9.02
C VAL A 173 -0.39 2.91 -9.71
N SER A 174 0.66 2.51 -8.99
CA SER A 174 1.81 1.85 -9.61
C SER A 174 1.76 0.32 -9.53
N PHE A 175 2.15 -0.33 -10.62
CA PHE A 175 2.32 -1.77 -10.70
C PHE A 175 3.81 -2.13 -10.70
N PHE A 176 4.18 -3.23 -10.02
CA PHE A 176 5.56 -3.71 -9.99
C PHE A 176 5.64 -5.24 -9.89
N ASP A 177 6.83 -5.80 -10.13
CA ASP A 177 7.06 -7.24 -10.08
C ASP A 177 8.22 -7.62 -9.14
N PRO A 178 7.95 -7.94 -7.87
CA PRO A 178 8.98 -8.36 -6.93
C PRO A 178 9.45 -9.82 -7.14
N PHE A 179 8.80 -10.54 -8.05
CA PHE A 179 9.06 -11.95 -8.36
C PHE A 179 9.84 -12.13 -9.66
N ALA A 180 10.25 -11.05 -10.33
CA ALA A 180 10.93 -11.11 -11.63
C ALA A 180 12.11 -12.10 -11.66
N ALA A 181 12.93 -12.12 -10.59
CA ALA A 181 14.09 -13.02 -10.47
C ALA A 181 13.73 -14.50 -10.27
N LEU A 182 12.45 -14.83 -10.00
CA LEU A 182 11.97 -16.20 -9.85
C LEU A 182 11.39 -16.76 -11.15
N ARG A 183 11.15 -15.90 -12.16
CA ARG A 183 10.52 -16.33 -13.41
C ARG A 183 11.51 -17.13 -14.25
N GLY A 184 11.05 -18.25 -14.81
CA GLY A 184 11.81 -19.14 -15.69
C GLY A 184 11.52 -18.86 -17.16
N ALA A 185 11.38 -19.93 -17.95
CA ALA A 185 11.19 -19.85 -19.40
C ALA A 185 9.91 -19.12 -19.86
N ARG A 186 8.93 -18.94 -18.98
CA ARG A 186 7.70 -18.17 -19.21
C ARG A 186 7.40 -17.30 -18.00
N PHE A 187 6.68 -16.20 -18.21
CA PHE A 187 6.32 -15.27 -17.15
C PHE A 187 5.71 -15.97 -15.93
N GLY A 188 4.75 -16.89 -16.15
CA GLY A 188 4.07 -17.59 -15.07
C GLY A 188 4.76 -18.83 -14.50
N LEU A 189 5.98 -19.16 -14.92
CA LEU A 189 6.70 -20.38 -14.52
C LEU A 189 7.93 -20.07 -13.66
N ALA A 190 8.27 -20.98 -12.75
CA ALA A 190 9.47 -20.93 -11.93
C ALA A 190 9.98 -22.35 -11.64
N GLU A 191 11.25 -22.43 -11.25
CA GLU A 191 11.87 -23.66 -10.75
C GLU A 191 11.27 -24.06 -9.39
N ASP A 192 11.16 -25.37 -9.15
CA ASP A 192 10.49 -25.93 -7.97
C ASP A 192 11.21 -25.57 -6.66
N GLU A 193 12.54 -25.43 -6.70
CA GLU A 193 13.41 -25.16 -5.56
C GLU A 193 13.13 -23.82 -4.87
N ALA A 194 12.51 -22.88 -5.60
CA ALA A 194 12.09 -21.59 -5.06
C ALA A 194 10.94 -21.71 -4.05
N PHE A 195 10.30 -22.89 -3.93
CA PHE A 195 9.11 -23.12 -3.12
C PHE A 195 9.33 -24.18 -2.03
N VAL A 196 8.52 -24.12 -0.96
CA VAL A 196 8.52 -25.12 0.13
C VAL A 196 7.46 -26.19 -0.11
N GLU A 197 6.21 -25.76 -0.34
CA GLU A 197 5.05 -26.65 -0.57
C GLU A 197 4.40 -26.42 -1.93
N GLY A 198 5.19 -25.93 -2.89
CA GLY A 198 4.74 -25.60 -4.24
C GLY A 198 3.86 -24.35 -4.33
N THR A 199 3.57 -23.64 -3.22
CA THR A 199 2.80 -22.37 -3.24
C THR A 199 3.56 -21.24 -2.57
N HIS A 200 4.09 -21.48 -1.38
CA HIS A 200 4.83 -20.47 -0.63
C HIS A 200 6.32 -20.52 -0.95
N LEU A 201 6.92 -19.34 -1.03
CA LEU A 201 8.33 -19.15 -1.35
C LEU A 201 9.21 -19.65 -0.21
N ARG A 202 10.36 -20.22 -0.56
CA ARG A 202 11.41 -20.58 0.38
C ARG A 202 12.10 -19.34 0.95
N ASP A 203 12.27 -18.31 0.12
CA ASP A 203 12.96 -17.08 0.48
C ASP A 203 12.06 -15.84 0.34
N TYR A 204 11.18 -15.65 1.33
CA TYR A 204 10.41 -14.40 1.44
C TYR A 204 11.30 -13.20 1.83
N ALA A 205 12.48 -13.42 2.40
CA ALA A 205 13.38 -12.33 2.78
C ALA A 205 13.94 -11.63 1.54
N ALA A 206 14.29 -12.36 0.49
CA ALA A 206 14.69 -11.78 -0.80
C ALA A 206 13.57 -10.95 -1.43
N VAL A 207 12.32 -11.40 -1.39
CA VAL A 207 11.17 -10.64 -1.90
C VAL A 207 10.95 -9.37 -1.07
N ALA A 208 10.99 -9.47 0.26
CA ALA A 208 10.89 -8.32 1.15
C ALA A 208 12.02 -7.30 0.92
N ALA A 209 13.24 -7.76 0.65
CA ALA A 209 14.37 -6.90 0.32
C ALA A 209 14.18 -6.14 -1.00
N ARG A 210 13.61 -6.78 -2.02
CA ARG A 210 13.26 -6.12 -3.30
C ARG A 210 12.15 -5.09 -3.11
N VAL A 211 11.10 -5.41 -2.34
CA VAL A 211 10.06 -4.46 -1.97
C VAL A 211 10.66 -3.26 -1.21
N ALA A 212 11.56 -3.53 -0.26
CA ALA A 212 12.27 -2.48 0.48
C ALA A 212 13.11 -1.58 -0.44
N GLY A 213 13.84 -2.19 -1.39
CA GLY A 213 14.62 -1.46 -2.39
C GLY A 213 13.73 -0.53 -3.22
N LEU A 214 12.64 -1.07 -3.78
CA LEU A 214 11.68 -0.27 -4.54
C LEU A 214 11.10 0.89 -3.72
N ILE A 215 10.76 0.66 -2.45
CA ILE A 215 10.22 1.72 -1.58
C ILE A 215 11.30 2.78 -1.31
N ARG A 216 12.55 2.40 -1.06
CA ARG A 216 13.64 3.37 -0.85
C ARG A 216 13.94 4.18 -2.10
N ASP A 217 14.02 3.52 -3.25
CA ASP A 217 14.33 4.17 -4.53
C ASP A 217 13.22 5.16 -4.93
N ARG A 218 11.97 4.89 -4.51
CA ARG A 218 10.81 5.71 -4.86
C ARG A 218 10.42 6.76 -3.81
N TYR A 219 10.64 6.48 -2.52
CA TYR A 219 10.10 7.28 -1.39
C TYR A 219 11.15 7.51 -0.28
N GLY A 220 12.42 7.58 -0.65
CA GLY A 220 13.54 7.59 0.28
C GLY A 220 13.70 8.90 1.03
N LEU A 221 12.97 9.07 2.15
CA LEU A 221 13.21 10.16 3.10
C LEU A 221 14.65 10.14 3.64
N ASP A 222 15.25 8.94 3.76
CA ASP A 222 16.65 8.74 4.17
C ASP A 222 17.62 9.45 3.23
N HIS A 223 17.30 9.51 1.93
CA HIS A 223 18.11 10.25 0.96
C HIS A 223 18.18 11.74 1.32
N TYR A 224 17.07 12.33 1.77
CA TYR A 224 17.01 13.73 2.17
C TYR A 224 17.65 14.00 3.54
N LEU A 225 17.93 12.96 4.34
CA LEU A 225 18.70 13.12 5.58
C LEU A 225 20.21 13.21 5.31
N GLU A 226 20.67 12.67 4.19
CA GLU A 226 22.09 12.55 3.82
C GLU A 226 22.49 13.43 2.62
N SER A 227 21.52 14.04 1.93
CA SER A 227 21.72 14.89 0.75
C SER A 227 20.92 16.20 0.84
N PRO A 228 21.27 17.24 0.06
CA PRO A 228 20.51 18.50 0.04
C PRO A 228 19.04 18.26 -0.30
N LEU A 229 18.12 18.74 0.56
CA LEU A 229 16.67 18.61 0.37
C LEU A 229 16.19 19.49 -0.80
N PRO A 230 15.73 18.91 -1.93
CA PRO A 230 15.22 19.71 -3.05
C PRO A 230 14.03 20.58 -2.62
N GLY A 231 13.98 21.82 -3.11
CA GLY A 231 12.92 22.77 -2.74
C GLY A 231 13.06 23.41 -1.36
N PHE A 232 14.09 23.06 -0.59
CA PHE A 232 14.51 23.79 0.60
C PHE A 232 15.48 24.92 0.24
N ASP A 233 15.22 26.13 0.73
CA ASP A 233 16.06 27.30 0.55
C ASP A 233 16.66 27.70 1.90
N GLU A 234 17.93 27.37 2.11
CA GLU A 234 18.60 27.60 3.38
C GLU A 234 18.72 29.10 3.73
N ALA A 235 18.93 29.95 2.73
CA ALA A 235 19.06 31.40 2.96
C ALA A 235 17.72 32.00 3.39
N TYR A 236 16.64 31.61 2.70
CA TYR A 236 15.27 31.97 3.10
C TYR A 236 14.96 31.46 4.51
N TYR A 237 15.29 30.20 4.80
CA TYR A 237 14.94 29.59 6.08
C TYR A 237 15.67 30.28 7.24
N ARG A 238 16.97 30.53 7.09
CA ARG A 238 17.76 31.24 8.13
C ARG A 238 17.33 32.69 8.34
N SER A 239 16.91 33.39 7.29
CA SER A 239 16.49 34.79 7.41
C SER A 239 15.19 34.95 8.21
N TRP A 240 14.27 34.00 8.08
CA TRP A 240 12.98 34.03 8.78
C TRP A 240 12.97 33.27 10.11
N TYR A 241 13.90 32.33 10.29
CA TYR A 241 13.91 31.37 11.40
C TYR A 241 15.28 31.31 12.08
N ALA A 242 15.73 32.44 12.62
CA ALA A 242 17.06 32.60 13.22
C ALA A 242 17.35 31.62 14.37
N ASP A 243 16.32 31.18 15.08
CA ASP A 243 16.38 30.18 16.16
C ASP A 243 16.86 28.80 15.68
N THR A 244 16.76 28.52 14.38
CA THR A 244 17.14 27.24 13.78
C THR A 244 18.62 27.17 13.39
N CYS A 245 19.35 28.29 13.47
CA CYS A 245 20.74 28.37 13.04
C CYS A 245 21.70 27.47 13.84
N GLN A 246 21.33 27.10 15.06
CA GLN A 246 22.11 26.23 15.95
C GLN A 246 21.61 24.79 15.98
N TYR A 247 20.59 24.45 15.19
CA TYR A 247 20.03 23.10 15.20
C TYR A 247 21.08 22.09 14.70
N PRO A 248 21.29 20.95 15.38
CA PRO A 248 22.23 19.92 14.96
C PRO A 248 21.99 19.50 13.50
N HIS A 249 23.06 19.46 12.72
CA HIS A 249 23.03 19.14 11.28
C HIS A 249 22.29 20.17 10.39
N GLY A 250 22.02 21.36 10.91
CA GLY A 250 21.63 22.54 10.14
C GLY A 250 20.12 22.72 9.89
N PRO A 251 19.73 23.77 9.13
CA PRO A 251 18.33 24.18 8.99
C PRO A 251 17.46 23.21 8.20
N ALA A 252 18.01 22.53 7.19
CA ALA A 252 17.27 21.51 6.45
C ALA A 252 16.90 20.35 7.38
N ARG A 253 17.81 19.93 8.26
CA ARG A 253 17.54 18.94 9.29
C ARG A 253 16.46 19.41 10.26
N HIS A 254 16.56 20.64 10.75
CA HIS A 254 15.51 21.23 11.58
C HIS A 254 14.16 21.15 10.87
N TYR A 255 14.08 21.54 9.60
CA TYR A 255 12.83 21.49 8.86
C TYR A 255 12.26 20.08 8.76
N LEU A 256 13.10 19.07 8.48
CA LEU A 256 12.68 17.66 8.41
C LEU A 256 12.16 17.13 9.75
N ASP A 257 12.83 17.47 10.85
CA ASP A 257 12.50 16.97 12.19
C ASP A 257 11.30 17.71 12.80
N LEU A 258 11.31 19.05 12.77
CA LEU A 258 10.43 19.92 13.57
C LEU A 258 9.73 20.99 12.73
N GLY A 259 10.46 21.68 11.84
CA GLY A 259 9.99 22.91 11.22
C GLY A 259 8.66 22.77 10.47
N TRP A 260 8.45 21.66 9.77
CA TRP A 260 7.18 21.41 9.08
C TRP A 260 5.99 21.23 10.04
N ARG A 261 6.22 20.69 11.25
CA ARG A 261 5.18 20.54 12.29
C ARG A 261 4.84 21.88 12.94
N GLU A 262 5.81 22.78 12.97
CA GLU A 262 5.66 24.15 13.44
C GLU A 262 5.00 25.08 12.40
N GLY A 263 4.71 24.56 11.19
CA GLY A 263 4.13 25.34 10.10
C GLY A 263 5.14 26.25 9.39
N ARG A 264 6.45 26.03 9.57
CA ARG A 264 7.49 26.81 8.90
C ARG A 264 7.58 26.42 7.44
N ASP A 265 7.84 27.40 6.58
CA ASP A 265 7.97 27.17 5.15
C ASP A 265 9.42 26.87 4.79
N PRO A 266 9.70 25.82 4.00
CA PRO A 266 11.07 25.43 3.65
C PRO A 266 11.71 26.38 2.63
N SER A 267 10.91 27.15 1.90
CA SER A 267 11.38 28.13 0.92
C SER A 267 10.34 29.20 0.63
N GLY A 268 10.73 30.21 -0.13
CA GLY A 268 9.83 31.25 -0.63
C GLY A 268 8.80 30.76 -1.65
N HIS A 269 8.88 29.51 -2.13
CA HIS A 269 7.99 28.97 -3.16
C HIS A 269 7.06 27.87 -2.64
N PHE A 270 7.33 27.34 -1.45
CA PHE A 270 6.57 26.25 -0.86
C PHE A 270 5.93 26.68 0.46
N SER A 271 4.60 26.60 0.53
CA SER A 271 3.79 26.80 1.72
C SER A 271 3.52 25.45 2.39
N THR A 272 4.07 25.26 3.58
CA THR A 272 3.83 24.06 4.40
C THR A 272 2.37 23.96 4.79
N ASP A 273 1.82 25.03 5.38
CA ASP A 273 0.43 25.03 5.81
C ASP A 273 -0.54 25.07 4.63
N GLY A 274 -0.24 25.83 3.57
CA GLY A 274 -1.06 25.85 2.36
C GLY A 274 -1.17 24.47 1.73
N TYR A 275 -0.06 23.72 1.67
CA TYR A 275 -0.08 22.35 1.18
C TYR A 275 -0.90 21.43 2.10
N LEU A 276 -0.71 21.52 3.42
CA LEU A 276 -1.45 20.68 4.37
C LEU A 276 -2.95 21.02 4.46
N ASP A 277 -3.34 22.27 4.19
CA ASP A 277 -4.73 22.70 4.14
C ASP A 277 -5.42 22.21 2.87
N ALA A 278 -4.73 22.26 1.73
CA ALA A 278 -5.22 21.71 0.47
C ALA A 278 -5.21 20.17 0.42
N ASN A 279 -4.38 19.53 1.25
CA ASN A 279 -4.18 18.07 1.28
C ASN A 279 -4.41 17.53 2.70
N PRO A 280 -5.68 17.49 3.17
CA PRO A 280 -6.01 17.08 4.53
C PRO A 280 -5.62 15.62 4.81
N ASP A 281 -5.59 14.75 3.80
CA ASP A 281 -5.08 13.39 3.91
C ASP A 281 -3.60 13.35 4.33
N VAL A 282 -2.77 14.24 3.80
CA VAL A 282 -1.35 14.38 4.19
C VAL A 282 -1.22 14.91 5.61
N ARG A 283 -2.07 15.89 5.98
CA ARG A 283 -2.13 16.45 7.34
C ARG A 283 -2.50 15.38 8.36
N VAL A 284 -3.54 14.58 8.09
CA VAL A 284 -3.94 13.49 8.99
C VAL A 284 -2.87 12.38 8.99
N ALA A 285 -2.23 12.10 7.84
CA ALA A 285 -1.12 11.14 7.75
C ALA A 285 0.09 11.55 8.62
N GLY A 286 0.24 12.83 8.95
CA GLY A 286 1.35 13.32 9.75
C GLY A 286 2.70 13.15 9.03
N VAL A 287 2.70 13.30 7.70
CA VAL A 287 3.89 13.18 6.85
C VAL A 287 4.41 14.58 6.52
N ASN A 288 5.74 14.73 6.46
CA ASN A 288 6.35 16.00 6.06
C ASN A 288 5.81 16.43 4.67
N PRO A 289 5.23 17.64 4.53
CA PRO A 289 4.53 18.08 3.33
C PRO A 289 5.46 18.26 2.13
N LEU A 290 6.67 18.80 2.34
CA LEU A 290 7.63 18.94 1.24
C LEU A 290 8.12 17.57 0.79
N VAL A 291 8.43 16.66 1.73
CA VAL A 291 8.85 15.31 1.36
C VAL A 291 7.73 14.57 0.64
N HIS A 292 6.49 14.64 1.14
CA HIS A 292 5.34 14.06 0.45
C HIS A 292 5.17 14.66 -0.95
N PHE A 293 5.28 15.99 -1.09
CA PHE A 293 5.21 16.65 -2.39
C PHE A 293 6.25 16.14 -3.38
N LEU A 294 7.50 16.01 -2.95
CA LEU A 294 8.60 15.51 -3.79
C LEU A 294 8.43 14.04 -4.15
N GLU A 295 8.04 13.20 -3.19
CA GLU A 295 7.94 11.75 -3.37
C GLU A 295 6.73 11.32 -4.19
N VAL A 296 5.58 11.98 -3.99
CA VAL A 296 4.30 11.52 -4.54
C VAL A 296 3.42 12.67 -5.01
N GLY A 297 3.33 13.74 -4.22
CA GLY A 297 2.33 14.77 -4.38
C GLY A 297 2.42 15.54 -5.70
N PHE A 298 3.63 15.83 -6.18
CA PHE A 298 3.82 16.50 -7.47
C PHE A 298 3.30 15.64 -8.62
N ALA A 299 3.63 14.35 -8.63
CA ALA A 299 3.16 13.40 -9.65
C ALA A 299 1.63 13.19 -9.59
N GLN A 300 1.04 13.31 -8.40
CA GLN A 300 -0.41 13.28 -8.20
C GLN A 300 -1.11 14.61 -8.53
N GLY A 301 -0.38 15.66 -8.91
CA GLY A 301 -0.95 16.98 -9.18
C GLY A 301 -1.52 17.69 -7.95
N ARG A 302 -0.98 17.41 -6.75
CA ARG A 302 -1.40 18.09 -5.51
C ARG A 302 -1.13 19.59 -5.59
N THR A 303 -2.06 20.38 -5.06
CA THR A 303 -2.05 21.85 -5.11
C THR A 303 -1.88 22.45 -3.71
N GLY A 304 -1.91 23.79 -3.60
CA GLY A 304 -1.83 24.52 -2.32
C GLY A 304 -0.41 24.79 -1.80
N TRP A 305 0.62 24.21 -2.43
CA TRP A 305 2.01 24.44 -2.04
C TRP A 305 2.57 25.78 -2.52
N GLN A 306 2.04 26.38 -3.58
CA GLN A 306 2.66 27.56 -4.19
C GLN A 306 2.44 28.81 -3.35
N LYS A 307 3.49 29.63 -3.21
CA LYS A 307 3.41 30.98 -2.63
C LYS A 307 4.48 31.93 -3.20
N ALA A 308 4.37 33.21 -2.90
CA ALA A 308 5.34 34.23 -3.31
C ALA A 308 6.52 34.34 -2.33
N ARG A 309 7.70 34.72 -2.86
CA ARG A 309 9.03 34.68 -2.22
C ARG A 309 9.22 35.54 -0.96
N THR A 310 8.21 36.32 -0.58
CA THR A 310 8.40 37.45 0.33
C THR A 310 8.20 37.09 1.79
N HIS A 311 7.22 36.25 2.16
CA HIS A 311 6.92 35.97 3.58
C HIS A 311 6.55 34.51 3.88
N PRO A 312 6.82 34.02 5.10
CA PRO A 312 6.21 32.82 5.65
C PRO A 312 4.67 32.88 5.64
N THR A 313 4.03 31.76 5.33
CA THR A 313 2.56 31.60 5.30
C THR A 313 1.98 31.81 6.70
N ARG A 314 2.66 31.28 7.72
CA ARG A 314 2.43 31.64 9.12
C ARG A 314 3.64 32.38 9.65
N TYR A 315 3.51 33.70 9.77
CA TYR A 315 4.44 34.51 10.54
C TYR A 315 3.79 34.87 11.88
N ARG A 316 4.45 34.54 12.99
CA ARG A 316 4.05 34.94 14.36
C ARG A 316 4.97 36.03 14.94
N GLY A 317 5.73 36.71 14.10
CA GLY A 317 6.47 37.92 14.51
C GLY A 317 5.62 39.17 14.29
N VAL A 318 5.97 40.24 14.99
CA VAL A 318 5.41 41.59 14.78
C VAL A 318 5.71 42.00 13.33
N ASP A 319 4.73 42.61 12.66
CA ASP A 319 4.89 43.14 11.31
C ASP A 319 6.13 44.04 11.29
N PRO A 320 7.09 43.87 10.36
CA PRO A 320 8.22 44.80 10.24
C PRO A 320 7.78 46.24 9.88
N ASP A 321 6.50 46.41 9.50
CA ASP A 321 5.85 47.69 9.21
C ASP A 321 4.89 48.18 10.32
N THR A 322 4.95 47.64 11.54
CA THR A 322 4.26 48.18 12.74
C THR A 322 5.19 48.51 13.89
#